data_AF-A0A9X4G757-F1
#
_entry.id   AF-A0A9X4G757-F1
#
_cell.length_a   1.000
_cell.length_b   1.000
_cell.length_c   1.000
_cell.angle_alpha   90.00
_cell.angle_beta   90.00
_cell.angle_gamma   90.00
#
_symmetry.space_group_name_H-M   'P 1'
#
loop_
_entity.id
_entity.type
_entity.pdbx_description
1 polymer ?
#
loop_
_entity_poly.entity_id
_entity_poly.type
_entity_poly.pdbx_seq_one_letter_code
_entity_poly.pdbx_strand_id
1 'polypeptide(L)'
;MPIKKLNGWLFSINPNKVRADLKQRLEEYQEECFLALWDYWTEGVARRDEVKHKTEQWLAKKAAYQVRAKERGKALAACKPEKAALDREFAQIRQMDLFCNL
;
A
#
# COMPACT_ATOMS: atom_id res chain seq x y z
N MET A 1 18.12 12.92 20.55
CA MET A 1 18.29 12.02 19.40
C MET A 1 17.98 10.59 19.82
N PRO A 2 17.31 9.78 19.00
CA PRO A 2 17.15 8.35 19.28
C PRO A 2 18.53 7.68 19.38
N ILE A 3 18.75 6.80 20.37
CA ILE A 3 20.03 6.08 20.55
C ILE A 3 20.38 5.27 19.29
N LYS A 4 19.36 4.81 18.56
CA LYS A 4 19.49 4.09 17.28
C LYS A 4 20.18 4.88 16.17
N LYS A 5 20.27 6.21 16.31
CA LYS A 5 20.87 7.11 15.31
C LYS A 5 22.26 7.61 15.72
N LEU A 6 23.10 6.72 16.26
CA LEU A 6 24.45 7.09 16.72
C LEU A 6 25.37 7.44 15.54
N ASN A 7 26.09 8.56 15.65
CA ASN A 7 26.77 9.22 14.53
C ASN A 7 28.02 8.46 14.04
N GLY A 8 28.02 7.95 12.81
CA GLY A 8 29.19 7.65 11.98
C GLY A 8 29.55 8.76 10.95
N TRP A 9 30.70 8.62 10.27
CA TRP A 9 31.23 9.64 9.34
C TRP A 9 30.30 9.99 8.15
N LEU A 10 29.50 9.03 7.69
CA LEU A 10 28.57 9.19 6.57
C LEU A 10 27.44 10.20 6.86
N PHE A 11 27.13 10.44 8.14
CA PHE A 11 26.08 11.36 8.56
C PHE A 11 26.53 12.82 8.65
N SER A 12 27.83 13.08 8.47
CA SER A 12 28.34 14.44 8.27
C SER A 12 27.95 15.02 6.90
N ILE A 13 27.44 14.18 5.98
CA ILE A 13 26.92 14.62 4.68
C ILE A 13 25.48 15.12 4.85
N ASN A 14 25.28 16.41 4.63
CA ASN A 14 23.96 17.05 4.67
C ASN A 14 23.19 16.77 3.37
N PRO A 15 22.03 16.08 3.39
CA PRO A 15 21.27 15.77 2.18
C PRO A 15 20.81 17.01 1.39
N ASN A 16 20.64 18.16 2.05
CA ASN A 16 20.28 19.42 1.39
C ASN A 16 21.46 20.07 0.64
N LYS A 17 22.68 19.58 0.86
CA LYS A 17 23.89 19.99 0.12
C LYS A 17 24.26 19.00 -0.98
N VAL A 18 23.37 18.05 -1.29
CA VAL A 18 23.55 17.04 -2.34
C VAL A 18 22.57 17.32 -3.47
N ARG A 19 22.92 16.88 -4.69
CA ARG A 19 22.07 16.99 -5.88
C ARG A 19 20.69 16.37 -5.61
N ALA A 20 19.63 17.04 -6.07
CA ALA A 20 18.26 16.70 -5.68
C ALA A 20 17.82 15.26 -6.07
N ASP A 21 18.34 14.73 -7.17
CA ASP A 21 18.13 13.35 -7.63
C ASP A 21 18.79 12.29 -6.72
N LEU A 22 19.84 12.66 -5.98
CA LEU A 22 20.57 11.76 -5.08
C LEU A 22 20.12 11.90 -3.64
N LYS A 23 19.45 13.00 -3.28
CA LYS A 23 19.01 13.30 -1.92
C LYS A 23 18.20 12.15 -1.30
N GLN A 24 17.15 11.71 -1.98
CA GLN A 24 16.28 10.64 -1.48
C GLN A 24 17.07 9.35 -1.25
N ARG A 25 17.90 8.96 -2.21
CA ARG A 25 18.71 7.74 -2.13
C ARG A 25 19.74 7.79 -1.00
N LEU A 26 20.30 8.97 -0.73
CA LEU A 26 21.21 9.18 0.39
C LEU A 26 20.48 9.06 1.74
N GLU A 27 19.30 9.66 1.86
CA GLU A 27 18.47 9.57 3.08
C GLU A 27 18.09 8.11 3.37
N GLU A 28 17.61 7.38 2.37
CA GLU A 28 17.30 5.95 2.46
C GLU A 28 18.52 5.13 2.92
N TYR A 29 19.69 5.40 2.32
CA TYR A 29 20.93 4.70 2.66
C TYR A 29 21.40 5.02 4.09
N GLN A 30 21.28 6.27 4.54
CA GLN A 30 21.59 6.66 5.93
C GLN A 30 20.69 5.94 6.94
N GLU A 31 19.38 5.81 6.67
CA GLU A 31 18.46 5.05 7.53
C GLU A 31 18.78 3.55 7.52
N GLU A 32 19.10 2.96 6.37
CA GLU A 32 19.56 1.55 6.28
C GLU A 32 20.81 1.32 7.13
N CYS A 33 21.78 2.24 7.08
CA CYS A 33 23.00 2.15 7.89
C CYS A 33 22.72 2.22 9.39
N PHE A 34 21.79 3.07 9.84
CA PHE A 34 21.42 3.14 11.27
C PHE A 34 20.81 1.84 11.77
N LEU A 35 19.88 1.26 11.00
CA LEU A 35 19.26 -0.01 11.37
C LEU A 35 20.29 -1.13 11.43
N ALA A 36 21.15 -1.25 10.41
CA ALA A 36 22.17 -2.29 10.37
C ALA A 36 23.17 -2.17 11.54
N LEU A 37 23.62 -0.94 11.86
CA LEU A 37 24.51 -0.69 13.00
C LEU A 37 23.82 -1.00 14.33
N TRP A 38 22.57 -0.57 14.50
CA TRP A 38 21.79 -0.82 15.70
C TRP A 38 21.58 -2.31 15.93
N ASP A 39 21.09 -3.03 14.92
CA ASP A 39 20.82 -4.46 14.99
C ASP A 39 22.11 -5.22 15.33
N TYR A 40 23.24 -4.84 14.73
CA TYR A 40 24.54 -5.41 15.09
C TYR A 40 24.93 -5.11 16.54
N TRP A 41 24.77 -3.88 17.01
CA TRP A 41 25.18 -3.50 18.37
C TRP A 41 24.31 -4.14 19.45
N THR A 42 23.00 -4.31 19.20
CA THR A 42 22.05 -4.81 20.20
C THR A 42 21.79 -6.30 20.09
N GLU A 43 21.90 -6.87 18.90
CA GLU A 43 21.54 -8.28 18.62
C GLU A 43 22.72 -9.10 18.09
N GLY A 44 23.86 -8.44 17.79
CA GLY A 44 25.06 -9.09 17.27
C GLY A 44 25.04 -9.44 15.78
N VAL A 45 23.94 -9.15 15.06
CA VAL A 45 23.75 -9.56 13.66
C VAL A 45 23.03 -8.47 12.85
N ALA A 46 23.54 -8.13 11.67
CA ALA A 46 22.85 -7.24 10.73
C ALA A 46 21.93 -8.05 9.78
N ARG A 47 20.62 -7.77 9.78
CA ARG A 47 19.59 -8.62 9.12
C ARG A 47 19.02 -8.06 7.81
N ARG A 48 19.88 -7.56 6.93
CA ARG A 48 19.43 -6.91 5.67
C ARG A 48 18.60 -7.83 4.77
N ASP A 49 19.00 -9.08 4.62
CA ASP A 49 18.35 -10.01 3.71
C ASP A 49 16.97 -10.44 4.21
N GLU A 50 16.78 -10.55 5.53
CA GLU A 50 15.46 -10.79 6.12
C GLU A 50 14.49 -9.65 5.81
N VAL A 51 14.94 -8.39 5.91
CA VAL A 51 14.12 -7.21 5.61
C VAL A 51 13.72 -7.18 4.13
N LYS A 52 14.67 -7.49 3.23
CA LYS A 52 14.36 -7.61 1.79
C LYS A 52 13.33 -8.68 1.53
N HIS A 53 13.51 -9.87 2.09
CA HIS A 53 12.59 -10.98 1.88
C HIS A 53 11.18 -10.67 2.42
N LYS A 54 11.08 -10.07 3.61
CA LYS A 54 9.80 -9.61 4.17
C LYS A 54 9.13 -8.58 3.27
N THR A 55 9.90 -7.66 2.70
CA THR A 55 9.41 -6.65 1.75
C THR A 55 8.86 -7.30 0.49
N GLU A 56 9.59 -8.23 -0.12
CA GLU A 56 9.15 -8.98 -1.30
C GLU A 56 7.87 -9.78 -1.04
N GLN A 57 7.82 -10.50 0.09
CA GLN A 57 6.62 -11.22 0.51
C GLN A 57 5.42 -10.27 0.68
N TRP A 58 5.63 -9.10 1.27
CA TRP A 58 4.58 -8.10 1.43
C TRP A 58 4.10 -7.54 0.10
N LEU A 59 5.02 -7.25 -0.83
CA LEU A 59 4.69 -6.79 -2.18
C LEU A 59 3.86 -7.83 -2.93
N ALA A 60 4.23 -9.11 -2.85
CA ALA A 60 3.47 -10.21 -3.44
C ALA A 60 2.06 -10.32 -2.84
N LYS A 61 1.93 -10.23 -1.50
CA LYS A 61 0.62 -10.22 -0.82
C LYS A 61 -0.25 -9.04 -1.26
N LYS A 62 0.35 -7.84 -1.39
CA LYS A 62 -0.35 -6.63 -1.84
C LYS A 62 -0.81 -6.74 -3.29
N ALA A 63 0.03 -7.26 -4.18
CA ALA A 63 -0.34 -7.50 -5.57
C ALA A 63 -1.51 -8.50 -5.67
N ALA A 64 -1.45 -9.61 -4.94
CA ALA A 64 -2.55 -10.59 -4.89
C ALA A 64 -3.86 -9.99 -4.33
N TYR A 65 -3.77 -9.10 -3.34
CA TYR A 65 -4.92 -8.34 -2.86
C TYR A 65 -5.50 -7.42 -3.95
N GLN A 66 -4.66 -6.66 -4.66
CA GLN A 66 -5.11 -5.74 -5.71
C GLN A 66 -5.83 -6.45 -6.86
N VAL A 67 -5.33 -7.63 -7.28
CA VAL A 67 -5.99 -8.46 -8.29
C VAL A 67 -7.39 -8.85 -7.84
N ARG A 68 -7.52 -9.43 -6.63
CA ARG A 68 -8.81 -9.83 -6.07
C ARG A 68 -9.78 -8.65 -5.92
N ALA A 69 -9.29 -7.50 -5.47
CA ALA A 69 -10.11 -6.29 -5.35
C ALA A 69 -10.65 -5.83 -6.72
N LYS A 70 -9.81 -5.90 -7.77
CA LYS A 70 -10.21 -5.54 -9.14
C LYS A 70 -11.24 -6.51 -9.69
N GLU A 71 -11.09 -7.82 -9.47
CA GLU A 71 -12.06 -8.83 -9.87
C GLU A 71 -13.42 -8.61 -9.20
N ARG A 72 -13.44 -8.37 -7.89
CA ARG A 72 -14.67 -8.03 -7.15
C ARG A 72 -15.31 -6.75 -7.68
N GLY A 73 -14.52 -5.73 -8.00
CA GLY A 73 -15.00 -4.50 -8.62
C GLY A 73 -15.68 -4.75 -9.97
N LYS A 74 -15.10 -5.62 -10.81
CA LYS A 74 -15.71 -6.04 -12.09
C LYS A 74 -17.01 -6.79 -11.87
N ALA A 75 -17.05 -7.74 -10.94
CA ALA A 75 -18.25 -8.51 -10.61
C ALA A 75 -19.38 -7.59 -10.12
N LEU A 76 -19.06 -6.64 -9.23
CA LEU A 76 -20.03 -5.64 -8.77
C LEU A 76 -20.56 -4.80 -9.93
N ALA A 77 -19.70 -4.38 -10.85
CA ALA A 77 -20.12 -3.63 -12.03
C ALA A 77 -21.04 -4.45 -12.94
N ALA A 78 -20.79 -5.75 -13.10
CA ALA A 78 -21.62 -6.65 -13.89
C ALA A 78 -23.03 -6.85 -13.30
N CYS A 79 -23.20 -6.81 -11.97
CA CYS A 79 -24.51 -6.94 -11.32
C CYS A 79 -25.36 -5.65 -11.32
N LYS A 80 -24.76 -4.47 -11.60
CA LYS A 80 -25.48 -3.20 -11.65
C LYS A 80 -26.62 -3.16 -12.69
N PRO A 81 -26.44 -3.59 -13.95
CA PRO A 81 -27.52 -3.60 -14.93
C PRO A 81 -28.68 -4.51 -14.53
N GLU A 82 -28.40 -5.68 -13.96
CA GLU A 82 -29.43 -6.62 -13.48
C GLU A 82 -30.28 -5.98 -12.38
N LYS A 83 -29.64 -5.37 -11.38
CA LYS A 83 -30.34 -4.61 -10.35
C LYS A 83 -31.19 -3.48 -10.96
N ALA A 84 -30.61 -2.71 -11.88
CA ALA A 84 -31.32 -1.60 -12.52
C ALA A 84 -32.52 -2.08 -13.36
N ALA A 85 -32.46 -3.27 -13.96
CA ALA A 85 -33.59 -3.87 -14.67
C ALA A 85 -34.71 -4.27 -13.71
N LEU A 86 -34.39 -4.94 -12.60
CA LEU A 86 -35.34 -5.28 -11.55
C LEU A 86 -36.00 -4.03 -10.95
N ASP A 87 -35.21 -2.98 -10.68
CA ASP A 87 -35.72 -1.72 -10.15
C ASP A 87 -36.71 -1.06 -11.13
N ARG A 88 -36.45 -1.13 -12.45
CA ARG A 88 -37.37 -0.63 -13.48
C ARG A 88 -38.65 -1.45 -13.56
N GLU A 89 -38.53 -2.78 -13.54
CA GLU A 89 -39.69 -3.69 -13.56
C GLU A 89 -40.59 -3.44 -12.34
N PHE A 90 -40.00 -3.33 -11.16
CA PHE A 90 -40.72 -3.01 -9.94
C PHE A 90 -41.43 -1.65 -10.02
N ALA A 91 -40.78 -0.63 -10.59
CA ALA A 91 -41.41 0.68 -10.81
C ALA A 91 -42.60 0.61 -11.78
N GLN A 92 -42.51 -0.19 -12.84
CA GLN A 92 -43.61 -0.40 -13.79
C GLN A 92 -44.81 -1.10 -13.13
N ILE A 93 -44.57 -2.17 -12.36
CA ILE A 93 -45.61 -2.88 -11.61
C ILE A 93 -46.34 -1.91 -10.68
N ARG A 94 -45.59 -1.13 -9.91
CA ARG A 94 -46.15 -0.14 -8.99
C ARG A 94 -46.99 0.92 -9.71
N GLN A 95 -46.54 1.36 -10.88
CA GLN A 95 -47.30 2.30 -11.69
C GLN A 95 -48.62 1.68 -12.19
N MET A 96 -48.62 0.41 -12.61
CA MET A 96 -49.85 -0.29 -13.04
C MET A 96 -50.84 -0.52 -11.89
N ASP A 97 -50.35 -0.86 -10.69
CA ASP A 97 -51.20 -1.03 -9.49
C ASP A 97 -51.93 0.26 -9.12
N LEU A 98 -51.29 1.43 -9.30
CA LEU A 98 -51.95 2.73 -9.11
C LEU A 98 -53.12 2.96 -10.09
N PHE A 99 -53.08 2.36 -11.29
CA PHE A 99 -54.16 2.47 -12.28
C PHE A 99 -55.29 1.46 -12.06
N CYS A 100 -55.04 0.35 -11.36
CA CYS A 100 -56.04 -0.69 -11.08
C CYS A 100 -56.91 -0.40 -9.84
N ASN A 101 -56.51 0.55 -8.99
CA ASN A 101 -57.23 0.92 -7.76
C ASN A 101 -58.19 2.14 -7.92
N LEU A 102 -58.66 2.39 -9.15
CA LEU A 102 -59.69 3.37 -9.54
C LEU A 102 -60.94 2.63 -10.04
#